data_AF-A0A2E1H5U1-F1
#
_entry.id   AF-A0A2E1H5U1-F1
#
_cell.length_a   1.000
_cell.length_b   1.000
_cell.length_c   1.000
_cell.angle_alpha   90.00
_cell.angle_beta   90.00
_cell.angle_gamma   90.00
#
_symmetry.space_group_name_H-M   'P 1'
#
loop_
_entity.id
_entity.type
_entity.pdbx_description
1 polymer ?
#
loop_
_entity_poly.entity_id
_entity_poly.type
_entity_poly.pdbx_seq_one_letter_code
_entity_poly.pdbx_strand_id
1 'polypeptide(L)'
;MGLVMRVSCLVIVAVIPSLFLTGCSESKLGPMASETPLTPMVKIAEGAFADLLVEEHPVTNAQFRNFVISSPAWLRSQAAAVLVGENYLQHWLGDFEYPEGSANSPVTNVSWFAAREYARWAGRRLATQDEWESLALASETVADGSQEKRYQQTILDWYQRKMPEIPTAVRLGKPNYYQLFDMHGLIWEWVDDFNKPSTLMAGYGQMSDVTKLFCGNVEIADSDPNDVASFRLSFRNSFIANQTYPNVGFRCVADAYVADCCLPLEPSSATAALPNESIYLTDGLWRDQSGGERALSDFVGQVVVAVMIFTHCEYACPRTMLNLKEIEKEIPAEQLGEVRWLLVSMDSERDTPEVLQAYAEKNNLDTSRWTLLHGDDFAVRGIAAALGVRYKKGLKGNFAHSNIITTLDSTGRIAHQLVGLGAESSPTVAAIKSECQ
;
A
#
# COMPACT_ATOMS: atom_id res chain seq x y z
N MET A 1 -44.72 -0.32 -59.44
CA MET A 1 -43.31 -0.29 -59.01
C MET A 1 -42.97 1.13 -58.62
N GLY A 2 -43.08 1.45 -57.33
CA GLY A 2 -42.53 2.68 -56.76
C GLY A 2 -41.23 2.31 -56.06
N LEU A 3 -40.14 3.01 -56.36
CA LEU A 3 -38.87 2.83 -55.64
C LEU A 3 -38.41 4.17 -55.08
N VAL A 4 -38.11 4.07 -53.79
CA VAL A 4 -37.87 5.09 -52.78
C VAL A 4 -36.52 5.79 -52.99
N MET A 5 -36.54 7.10 -52.76
CA MET A 5 -35.42 8.03 -52.74
C MET A 5 -34.60 7.84 -51.44
N ARG A 6 -33.29 7.57 -51.55
CA ARG A 6 -32.33 7.61 -50.42
C ARG A 6 -31.48 8.86 -50.54
N VAL A 7 -31.55 9.71 -49.51
CA VAL A 7 -30.68 10.87 -49.31
C VAL A 7 -29.53 10.44 -48.39
N SER A 8 -28.30 10.50 -48.89
CA SER A 8 -27.08 10.26 -48.11
C SER A 8 -26.69 11.55 -47.38
N CYS A 9 -26.65 11.50 -46.04
CA CYS A 9 -26.11 12.59 -45.23
C CYS A 9 -24.57 12.56 -45.27
N LEU A 10 -24.01 13.67 -45.73
CA LEU A 10 -22.59 14.01 -45.74
C LEU A 10 -22.18 14.40 -44.30
N VAL A 11 -21.30 13.63 -43.66
CA VAL A 11 -20.65 14.05 -42.40
C VAL A 11 -19.41 14.87 -42.77
N ILE A 12 -19.46 16.17 -42.46
CA ILE A 12 -18.35 17.10 -42.62
C ILE A 12 -17.34 16.82 -41.49
N VAL A 13 -16.19 16.25 -41.85
CA VAL A 13 -15.00 16.19 -40.99
C VAL A 13 -14.33 17.57 -41.06
N ALA A 14 -14.47 18.36 -40.00
CA ALA A 14 -13.72 19.59 -39.84
C ALA A 14 -12.26 19.25 -39.48
N VAL A 15 -11.37 19.40 -40.46
CA VAL A 15 -9.93 19.41 -40.28
C VAL A 15 -9.56 20.75 -39.63
N ILE A 16 -9.13 20.74 -38.36
CA ILE A 16 -8.46 21.89 -37.75
C ILE A 16 -6.95 21.68 -37.96
N PRO A 17 -6.25 22.56 -38.69
CA PRO A 17 -4.81 22.45 -38.90
C PRO A 17 -4.04 22.95 -37.67
N SER A 18 -3.06 22.15 -37.27
CA SER A 18 -1.80 22.48 -36.58
C SER A 18 -1.73 23.79 -35.78
N LEU A 19 -1.80 23.69 -34.45
CA LEU A 19 -1.03 24.57 -33.57
C LEU A 19 0.32 23.91 -33.29
N PHE A 20 1.37 24.46 -33.89
CA PHE A 20 2.74 24.26 -33.43
C PHE A 20 2.88 24.90 -32.04
N LEU A 21 3.01 24.07 -31.01
CA LEU A 21 3.71 24.46 -29.78
C LEU A 21 5.11 23.86 -29.86
N THR A 22 5.98 24.57 -30.55
CA THR A 22 7.42 24.55 -30.27
C THR A 22 7.64 25.06 -28.85
N GLY A 23 8.25 24.24 -27.99
CA GLY A 23 8.80 24.73 -26.73
C GLY A 23 8.63 23.84 -25.49
N CYS A 24 8.75 22.52 -25.58
CA CYS A 24 9.39 21.81 -24.47
C CYS A 24 10.89 21.88 -24.73
N SER A 25 11.58 22.81 -24.06
CA SER A 25 13.03 22.72 -23.95
C SER A 25 13.35 21.33 -23.44
N GLU A 26 14.31 20.66 -24.06
CA GLU A 26 15.00 19.51 -23.48
C GLU A 26 15.34 19.85 -22.03
N SER A 27 14.50 19.44 -21.09
CA SER A 27 14.91 19.28 -19.71
C SER A 27 15.98 18.22 -19.81
N LYS A 28 17.23 18.65 -19.59
CA LYS A 28 18.40 17.78 -19.51
C LYS A 28 17.99 16.50 -18.80
N LEU A 29 18.00 15.37 -19.51
CA LEU A 29 18.07 14.07 -18.85
C LEU A 29 19.23 14.17 -17.86
N GLY A 30 18.94 13.99 -16.57
CA GLY A 30 19.97 13.91 -15.54
C GLY A 30 21.01 12.85 -15.92
N PRO A 31 22.25 12.96 -15.42
CA PRO A 31 23.33 12.05 -15.79
C PRO A 31 23.13 10.68 -15.10
N MET A 32 22.25 9.85 -15.70
CA MET A 32 22.23 8.38 -15.73
C MET A 32 20.85 7.95 -16.26
N ALA A 33 20.65 8.06 -17.58
CA ALA A 33 19.59 7.28 -18.23
C ALA A 33 19.98 5.81 -18.08
N SER A 34 19.28 5.06 -17.24
CA SER A 34 19.63 3.67 -16.96
C SER A 34 19.56 2.82 -18.22
N GLU A 35 20.61 2.04 -18.50
CA GLU A 35 20.70 1.19 -19.70
C GLU A 35 19.64 0.07 -19.74
N THR A 36 18.98 -0.23 -18.63
CA THR A 36 17.90 -1.23 -18.56
C THR A 36 16.53 -0.54 -18.51
N PRO A 37 15.63 -0.74 -19.50
CA PRO A 37 14.29 -0.18 -19.47
C PRO A 37 13.41 -0.82 -18.39
N LEU A 38 12.37 -0.10 -17.96
CA LEU A 38 11.29 -0.64 -17.13
C LEU A 38 10.64 -1.85 -17.81
N THR A 39 10.01 -2.72 -17.01
CA THR A 39 9.33 -3.91 -17.53
C THR A 39 8.25 -3.51 -18.55
N PRO A 40 8.18 -4.17 -19.72
CA PRO A 40 7.10 -3.96 -20.67
C PRO A 40 5.73 -4.22 -20.04
N MET A 41 4.74 -3.42 -20.43
CA MET A 41 3.36 -3.55 -19.97
C MET A 41 2.51 -4.27 -21.00
N VAL A 42 1.71 -5.23 -20.55
CA VAL A 42 0.68 -5.89 -21.35
C VAL A 42 -0.67 -5.25 -21.03
N LYS A 43 -1.43 -4.88 -22.06
CA LYS A 43 -2.79 -4.37 -21.91
C LYS A 43 -3.78 -5.52 -21.79
N ILE A 44 -4.55 -5.55 -20.71
CA ILE A 44 -5.64 -6.50 -20.52
C ILE A 44 -6.84 -6.04 -21.35
N ALA A 45 -7.23 -6.86 -22.34
CA ALA A 45 -8.25 -6.51 -23.33
C ALA A 45 -9.67 -6.94 -22.92
N GLU A 46 -9.82 -7.83 -21.95
CA GLU A 46 -11.09 -8.44 -21.57
C GLU A 46 -11.12 -8.84 -20.09
N GLY A 47 -12.33 -9.05 -19.55
CA GLY A 47 -12.56 -9.38 -18.15
C GLY A 47 -12.87 -8.15 -17.27
N ALA A 48 -12.91 -8.36 -15.95
CA ALA A 48 -13.29 -7.33 -14.97
C ALA A 48 -12.32 -6.14 -14.91
N PHE A 49 -11.10 -6.31 -15.42
CA PHE A 49 -10.03 -5.31 -15.42
C PHE A 49 -9.56 -4.99 -16.84
N ALA A 50 -10.50 -4.94 -17.80
CA ALA A 50 -10.22 -4.43 -19.13
C ALA A 50 -9.64 -3.00 -19.04
N ASP A 51 -8.64 -2.71 -19.85
CA ASP A 51 -7.84 -1.47 -19.84
C ASP A 51 -6.80 -1.32 -18.70
N LEU A 52 -6.60 -2.34 -17.86
CA LEU A 52 -5.42 -2.39 -16.97
C LEU A 52 -4.16 -2.70 -17.79
N LEU A 53 -3.06 -1.99 -17.50
CA LEU A 53 -1.72 -2.30 -17.99
C LEU A 53 -0.97 -3.06 -16.90
N VAL A 54 -0.36 -4.19 -17.22
CA VAL A 54 0.29 -5.08 -16.24
C VAL A 54 1.71 -5.41 -16.69
N GLU A 55 2.68 -5.34 -15.78
CA GLU A 55 4.05 -5.75 -16.10
C GLU A 55 4.09 -7.22 -16.52
N GLU A 56 4.69 -7.48 -17.69
CA GLU A 56 4.72 -8.82 -18.29
C GLU A 56 5.41 -9.86 -17.39
N HIS A 57 6.30 -9.42 -16.50
CA HIS A 57 7.01 -10.25 -15.53
C HIS A 57 7.31 -9.45 -14.24
N PRO A 58 7.71 -10.09 -13.14
CA PRO A 58 8.12 -9.38 -11.93
C PRO A 58 9.33 -8.48 -12.14
N VAL A 59 9.46 -7.43 -11.33
CA VAL A 59 10.58 -6.49 -11.38
C VAL A 59 11.89 -7.24 -11.11
N THR A 60 12.91 -6.99 -11.93
CA THR A 60 14.22 -7.66 -11.85
C THR A 60 15.24 -6.88 -11.01
N ASN A 61 16.30 -7.55 -10.57
CA ASN A 61 17.42 -6.90 -9.87
C ASN A 61 18.02 -5.74 -10.67
N ALA A 62 18.19 -5.90 -12.00
CA ALA A 62 18.72 -4.86 -12.86
C ALA A 62 17.82 -3.62 -12.92
N GLN A 63 16.50 -3.80 -12.91
CA GLN A 63 15.53 -2.70 -12.91
C GLN A 63 15.45 -2.02 -11.54
N PHE A 64 15.41 -2.80 -10.47
CA PHE A 64 15.42 -2.26 -9.11
C PHE A 64 16.70 -1.47 -8.80
N ARG A 65 17.84 -1.87 -9.39
CA ARG A 65 19.09 -1.10 -9.30
C ARG A 65 18.94 0.32 -9.85
N ASN A 66 18.19 0.50 -10.94
CA ASN A 66 17.98 1.82 -11.53
C ASN A 66 17.22 2.74 -10.58
N PHE A 67 16.23 2.19 -9.88
CA PHE A 67 15.48 2.90 -8.84
C PHE A 67 16.39 3.36 -7.71
N VAL A 68 17.19 2.48 -7.10
CA VAL A 68 18.05 2.87 -5.97
C VAL A 68 19.17 3.84 -6.37
N ILE A 69 19.63 3.82 -7.63
CA ILE A 69 20.55 4.83 -8.18
C ILE A 69 19.91 6.23 -8.16
N SER A 70 18.65 6.34 -8.59
CA SER A 70 17.93 7.62 -8.60
C SER A 70 17.31 8.01 -7.26
N SER A 71 17.20 7.07 -6.33
CA SER A 71 16.53 7.24 -5.04
C SER A 71 17.43 6.77 -3.89
N PRO A 72 18.49 7.52 -3.54
CA PRO A 72 19.51 7.07 -2.57
C PRO A 72 18.99 6.70 -1.18
N ALA A 73 17.84 7.27 -0.77
CA ALA A 73 17.16 6.92 0.47
C ALA A 73 16.72 5.44 0.54
N TRP A 74 16.73 4.73 -0.60
CA TRP A 74 16.38 3.31 -0.72
C TRP A 74 17.60 2.42 -0.99
N LEU A 75 18.81 2.95 -0.90
CA LEU A 75 20.02 2.13 -0.94
C LEU A 75 19.99 1.15 0.24
N ARG A 76 20.54 -0.04 0.02
CA ARG A 76 20.62 -1.08 1.06
C ARG A 76 21.27 -0.56 2.34
N SER A 77 22.28 0.29 2.22
CA SER A 77 23.02 0.89 3.34
C SER A 77 22.32 2.08 4.02
N GLN A 78 21.30 2.68 3.40
CA GLN A 78 20.69 3.94 3.86
C GLN A 78 19.19 3.82 4.20
N ALA A 79 18.51 2.82 3.66
CA ALA A 79 17.08 2.66 3.81
C ALA A 79 16.65 2.56 5.28
N ALA A 80 15.58 3.29 5.62
CA ALA A 80 15.05 3.34 6.98
C ALA A 80 14.52 1.96 7.40
N ALA A 81 15.04 1.43 8.50
CA ALA A 81 14.68 0.12 9.03
C ALA A 81 13.17 -0.04 9.31
N VAL A 82 12.44 1.04 9.66
CA VAL A 82 10.98 1.00 9.80
C VAL A 82 10.26 0.65 8.51
N LEU A 83 10.84 0.99 7.36
CA LEU A 83 10.25 0.78 6.04
C LEU A 83 10.72 -0.54 5.42
N VAL A 84 11.96 -0.93 5.67
CA VAL A 84 12.58 -2.05 4.94
C VAL A 84 12.98 -3.25 5.78
N GLY A 85 13.04 -3.12 7.10
CA GLY A 85 13.47 -4.19 8.00
C GLY A 85 14.95 -4.56 7.84
N GLU A 86 15.41 -5.51 8.65
CA GLU A 86 16.84 -5.85 8.76
C GLU A 86 17.41 -6.61 7.54
N ASN A 87 16.57 -7.39 6.85
CA ASN A 87 16.99 -8.29 5.78
C ASN A 87 16.83 -7.66 4.37
N TYR A 88 16.64 -6.35 4.30
CA TYR A 88 16.47 -5.63 3.04
C TYR A 88 17.64 -5.84 2.09
N LEU A 89 17.33 -6.32 0.88
CA LEU A 89 18.29 -6.67 -0.16
C LEU A 89 19.48 -7.51 0.37
N GLN A 90 19.26 -8.37 1.37
CA GLN A 90 20.36 -9.10 2.05
C GLN A 90 21.24 -9.93 1.10
N HIS A 91 20.69 -10.36 -0.02
CA HIS A 91 21.35 -11.14 -1.06
C HIS A 91 22.22 -10.30 -2.01
N TRP A 92 22.08 -8.96 -1.97
CA TRP A 92 22.95 -8.05 -2.71
C TRP A 92 24.30 -7.92 -2.00
N LEU A 93 25.36 -7.81 -2.80
CA LEU A 93 26.75 -7.69 -2.33
C LEU A 93 27.06 -6.25 -1.85
N GLY A 94 26.29 -5.27 -2.32
CA GLY A 94 26.44 -3.86 -1.99
C GLY A 94 25.17 -3.08 -2.33
N ASP A 95 25.29 -1.76 -2.44
CA ASP A 95 24.16 -0.89 -2.80
C ASP A 95 23.76 -1.02 -4.27
N PHE A 96 24.67 -1.49 -5.13
CA PHE A 96 24.46 -1.59 -6.58
C PHE A 96 24.79 -2.97 -7.15
N GLU A 97 25.45 -3.82 -6.37
CA GLU A 97 25.94 -5.12 -6.79
C GLU A 97 25.03 -6.25 -6.28
N TYR A 98 24.56 -7.09 -7.20
CA TYR A 98 23.83 -8.32 -6.92
C TYR A 98 24.63 -9.54 -7.42
N PRO A 99 24.29 -10.78 -7.01
CA PRO A 99 25.02 -11.98 -7.40
C PRO A 99 25.18 -12.11 -8.93
N GLU A 100 26.35 -12.58 -9.38
CA GLU A 100 26.64 -12.71 -10.81
C GLU A 100 25.59 -13.57 -11.52
N GLY A 101 25.13 -13.13 -12.69
CA GLY A 101 24.08 -13.82 -13.46
C GLY A 101 22.65 -13.62 -12.95
N SER A 102 22.43 -12.92 -11.83
CA SER A 102 21.08 -12.67 -11.27
C SER A 102 20.42 -11.37 -11.74
N ALA A 103 21.00 -10.68 -12.75
CA ALA A 103 20.49 -9.42 -13.26
C ALA A 103 19.01 -9.49 -13.71
N ASN A 104 18.64 -10.59 -14.37
CA ASN A 104 17.28 -10.87 -14.84
C ASN A 104 16.47 -11.73 -13.88
N SER A 105 17.02 -12.07 -12.70
CA SER A 105 16.22 -12.67 -11.63
C SER A 105 15.31 -11.60 -11.03
N PRO A 106 14.11 -11.97 -10.56
CA PRO A 106 13.25 -11.03 -9.84
C PRO A 106 13.96 -10.50 -8.59
N VAL A 107 13.77 -9.22 -8.30
CA VAL A 107 14.24 -8.65 -7.03
C VAL A 107 13.41 -9.23 -5.89
N THR A 108 14.09 -9.75 -4.87
CA THR A 108 13.45 -10.28 -3.65
C THR A 108 14.08 -9.65 -2.41
N ASN A 109 13.64 -10.04 -1.21
CA ASN A 109 14.04 -9.37 0.03
C ASN A 109 13.77 -7.86 -0.02
N VAL A 110 12.66 -7.47 -0.64
CA VAL A 110 12.16 -6.10 -0.67
C VAL A 110 10.89 -6.01 0.16
N SER A 111 10.76 -4.92 0.93
CA SER A 111 9.57 -4.67 1.73
C SER A 111 8.43 -4.17 0.86
N TRP A 112 7.22 -4.19 1.39
CA TRP A 112 6.06 -3.62 0.71
C TRP A 112 6.23 -2.11 0.46
N PHE A 113 6.87 -1.39 1.39
CA PHE A 113 7.17 0.03 1.21
C PHE A 113 8.13 0.28 0.05
N ALA A 114 9.21 -0.51 -0.05
CA ALA A 114 10.16 -0.39 -1.15
C ALA A 114 9.52 -0.73 -2.51
N ALA A 115 8.66 -1.75 -2.55
CA ALA A 115 7.91 -2.13 -3.75
C ALA A 115 6.96 -1.01 -4.22
N ARG A 116 6.25 -0.37 -3.28
CA ARG A 116 5.36 0.77 -3.58
C ARG A 116 6.13 1.98 -4.08
N GLU A 117 7.27 2.26 -3.46
CA GLU A 117 8.05 3.42 -3.84
C GLU A 117 8.71 3.24 -5.21
N TYR A 118 9.21 2.03 -5.51
CA TYR A 118 9.63 1.70 -6.86
C TYR A 118 8.48 1.90 -7.86
N ALA A 119 7.27 1.40 -7.55
CA ALA A 119 6.14 1.52 -8.46
C ALA A 119 5.80 3.00 -8.72
N ARG A 120 5.76 3.83 -7.67
CA ARG A 120 5.56 5.29 -7.76
C ARG A 120 6.64 5.94 -8.62
N TRP A 121 7.91 5.65 -8.36
CA TRP A 121 9.06 6.14 -9.14
C TRP A 121 8.95 5.76 -10.63
N ALA A 122 8.47 4.55 -10.92
CA ALA A 122 8.26 4.06 -12.28
C ALA A 122 7.02 4.65 -12.97
N GLY A 123 6.25 5.53 -12.30
CA GLY A 123 4.98 6.07 -12.79
C GLY A 123 3.86 5.02 -12.84
N ARG A 124 3.88 4.07 -11.91
CA ARG A 124 3.02 2.88 -11.82
C ARG A 124 2.49 2.72 -10.39
N ARG A 125 1.75 1.64 -10.15
CA ARG A 125 1.31 1.22 -8.80
C ARG A 125 1.44 -0.28 -8.62
N LEU A 126 1.33 -0.77 -7.39
CA LEU A 126 1.12 -2.20 -7.15
C LEU A 126 -0.30 -2.60 -7.58
N ALA A 127 -0.45 -3.85 -8.01
CA ALA A 127 -1.77 -4.44 -8.23
C ALA A 127 -2.54 -4.50 -6.91
N THR A 128 -3.85 -4.32 -6.94
CA THR A 128 -4.72 -4.77 -5.85
C THR A 128 -4.78 -6.29 -5.84
N GLN A 129 -5.15 -6.87 -4.70
CA GLN A 129 -5.33 -8.30 -4.54
C GLN A 129 -6.35 -8.85 -5.54
N ASP A 130 -7.44 -8.11 -5.78
CA ASP A 130 -8.53 -8.55 -6.66
C ASP A 130 -8.08 -8.55 -8.14
N GLU A 131 -7.30 -7.54 -8.55
CA GLU A 131 -6.62 -7.51 -9.86
C GLU A 131 -5.66 -8.68 -10.01
N TRP A 132 -4.76 -8.86 -9.04
CA TRP A 132 -3.75 -9.92 -9.08
C TRP A 132 -4.40 -11.31 -9.12
N GLU A 133 -5.37 -11.58 -8.25
CA GLU A 133 -6.09 -12.86 -8.21
C GLU A 133 -6.78 -13.18 -9.53
N SER A 134 -7.43 -12.19 -10.14
CA SER A 134 -8.14 -12.38 -11.40
C SER A 134 -7.18 -12.73 -12.55
N LEU A 135 -6.02 -12.08 -12.59
CA LEU A 135 -4.96 -12.39 -13.56
C LEU A 135 -4.30 -13.74 -13.26
N ALA A 136 -4.20 -14.10 -11.99
CA ALA A 136 -3.64 -15.35 -11.50
C ALA A 136 -4.61 -16.54 -11.63
N LEU A 137 -5.86 -16.35 -12.07
CA LEU A 137 -6.76 -17.44 -12.45
C LEU A 137 -6.44 -17.99 -13.84
N ALA A 138 -5.85 -17.19 -14.71
CA ALA A 138 -5.58 -17.58 -16.09
C ALA A 138 -4.52 -18.69 -16.18
N SER A 139 -4.85 -19.77 -16.88
CA SER A 139 -3.88 -20.80 -17.29
C SER A 139 -3.15 -20.37 -18.56
N GLU A 140 -2.33 -21.25 -19.14
CA GLU A 140 -1.68 -21.00 -20.44
C GLU A 140 -2.70 -20.74 -21.58
N THR A 141 -3.92 -21.26 -21.47
CA THR A 141 -4.87 -21.34 -22.59
C THR A 141 -6.22 -20.67 -22.37
N VAL A 142 -6.62 -20.43 -21.12
CA VAL A 142 -7.92 -19.82 -20.80
C VAL A 142 -7.79 -18.76 -19.71
N ALA A 143 -8.68 -17.76 -19.74
CA ALA A 143 -8.75 -16.68 -18.76
C ALA A 143 -9.07 -17.16 -17.34
N ASP A 144 -9.79 -18.28 -17.19
CA ASP A 144 -10.08 -18.93 -15.91
C ASP A 144 -9.73 -20.42 -15.99
N GLY A 145 -8.55 -20.76 -15.52
CA GLY A 145 -8.03 -22.12 -15.41
C GLY A 145 -8.45 -22.83 -14.11
N SER A 146 -9.31 -22.24 -13.27
CA SER A 146 -9.67 -22.80 -11.96
C SER A 146 -10.26 -24.20 -12.04
N GLN A 147 -10.85 -24.60 -13.17
CA GLN A 147 -11.41 -25.94 -13.38
C GLN A 147 -10.40 -26.93 -13.99
N GLU A 148 -9.21 -26.47 -14.40
CA GLU A 148 -8.18 -27.31 -14.99
C GLU A 148 -7.35 -28.01 -13.90
N LYS A 149 -7.59 -29.31 -13.69
CA LYS A 149 -6.86 -30.09 -12.67
C LYS A 149 -5.35 -29.99 -12.78
N ARG A 150 -4.81 -29.98 -14.00
CA ARG A 150 -3.36 -29.85 -14.23
C ARG A 150 -2.85 -28.48 -13.80
N TYR A 151 -3.62 -27.43 -14.03
CA TYR A 151 -3.27 -26.07 -13.62
C TYR A 151 -3.25 -25.94 -12.10
N GLN A 152 -4.32 -26.40 -11.43
CA GLN A 152 -4.38 -26.44 -9.97
C GLN A 152 -3.24 -27.23 -9.35
N GLN A 153 -2.94 -28.43 -9.87
CA GLN A 153 -1.84 -29.25 -9.38
C GLN A 153 -0.48 -28.54 -9.53
N THR A 154 -0.26 -27.85 -10.66
CA THR A 154 0.98 -27.07 -10.89
C THR A 154 1.18 -25.99 -9.82
N ILE A 155 0.10 -25.33 -9.39
CA ILE A 155 0.16 -24.30 -8.33
C ILE A 155 0.43 -24.94 -6.96
N LEU A 156 -0.24 -26.05 -6.65
CA LEU A 156 -0.03 -26.77 -5.39
C LEU A 156 1.40 -27.31 -5.27
N ASP A 157 1.93 -27.89 -6.34
CA ASP A 157 3.31 -28.37 -6.42
C ASP A 157 4.30 -27.23 -6.20
N TRP A 158 4.00 -26.04 -6.72
CA TRP A 158 4.79 -24.84 -6.47
C TRP A 158 4.75 -24.41 -5.00
N TYR A 159 3.59 -24.37 -4.35
CA TYR A 159 3.49 -24.00 -2.92
C TYR A 159 4.24 -24.96 -1.99
N GLN A 160 4.32 -26.24 -2.36
CA GLN A 160 5.02 -27.26 -1.57
C GLN A 160 6.52 -27.32 -1.87
N ARG A 161 6.97 -26.66 -2.95
CA ARG A 161 8.37 -26.70 -3.37
C ARG A 161 9.23 -25.84 -2.46
N LYS A 162 10.40 -26.37 -2.09
CA LYS A 162 11.47 -25.57 -1.50
C LYS A 162 12.02 -24.59 -2.54
N MET A 163 11.83 -23.30 -2.31
CA MET A 163 12.35 -22.26 -3.19
C MET A 163 13.88 -22.16 -3.08
N PRO A 164 14.59 -21.91 -4.19
CA PRO A 164 16.01 -21.58 -4.13
C PRO A 164 16.21 -20.24 -3.41
N GLU A 165 17.42 -20.04 -2.88
CA GLU A 165 17.79 -18.79 -2.20
C GLU A 165 17.81 -17.59 -3.16
N ILE A 166 18.28 -17.82 -4.40
CA ILE A 166 18.23 -16.87 -5.49
C ILE A 166 17.28 -17.43 -6.56
N PRO A 167 16.18 -16.74 -6.89
CA PRO A 167 15.28 -17.16 -7.95
C PRO A 167 15.99 -17.19 -9.31
N THR A 168 15.52 -18.06 -10.20
CA THR A 168 15.97 -18.08 -11.60
C THR A 168 15.55 -16.81 -12.34
N ALA A 169 16.08 -16.60 -13.54
CA ALA A 169 15.65 -15.50 -14.40
C ALA A 169 14.13 -15.53 -14.67
N VAL A 170 13.54 -14.36 -14.83
CA VAL A 170 12.14 -14.22 -15.29
C VAL A 170 11.99 -14.75 -16.73
N ARG A 171 10.75 -15.11 -17.11
CA ARG A 171 10.35 -15.57 -18.46
C ARG A 171 10.99 -16.87 -18.93
N LEU A 172 11.37 -17.76 -18.01
CA LEU A 172 11.82 -19.11 -18.39
C LEU A 172 10.64 -20.05 -18.73
N GLY A 173 9.49 -19.81 -18.09
CA GLY A 173 8.24 -20.52 -18.37
C GLY A 173 7.46 -19.95 -19.56
N LYS A 174 6.30 -20.54 -19.82
CA LYS A 174 5.32 -19.96 -20.74
C LYS A 174 4.48 -18.91 -20.01
N PRO A 175 4.00 -17.88 -20.74
CA PRO A 175 3.07 -16.95 -20.14
C PRO A 175 1.67 -17.59 -20.00
N ASN A 176 0.83 -16.97 -19.17
CA ASN A 176 -0.59 -17.29 -19.12
C ASN A 176 -1.33 -16.74 -20.35
N TYR A 177 -2.65 -16.95 -20.38
CA TYR A 177 -3.56 -16.49 -21.42
C TYR A 177 -3.44 -14.98 -21.74
N TYR A 178 -3.13 -14.15 -20.73
CA TYR A 178 -2.94 -12.71 -20.87
C TYR A 178 -1.52 -12.31 -21.28
N GLN A 179 -0.65 -13.25 -21.64
CA GLN A 179 0.77 -13.01 -21.93
C GLN A 179 1.60 -12.56 -20.72
N LEU A 180 1.15 -12.87 -19.50
CA LEU A 180 1.89 -12.59 -18.26
C LEU A 180 2.73 -13.80 -17.87
N PHE A 181 4.02 -13.58 -17.65
CA PHE A 181 4.98 -14.58 -17.20
C PHE A 181 5.01 -14.65 -15.67
N ASP A 182 5.34 -15.86 -15.18
CA ASP A 182 5.72 -16.12 -13.79
C ASP A 182 4.68 -15.73 -12.72
N MET A 183 3.38 -15.65 -13.08
CA MET A 183 2.29 -15.41 -12.12
C MET A 183 2.22 -16.48 -11.02
N HIS A 184 2.65 -17.71 -11.35
CA HIS A 184 2.90 -18.81 -10.43
C HIS A 184 4.28 -19.38 -10.74
N GLY A 185 4.97 -19.93 -9.74
CA GLY A 185 6.16 -20.76 -10.01
C GLY A 185 7.50 -20.13 -9.65
N LEU A 186 7.58 -18.81 -9.48
CA LEU A 186 8.86 -18.09 -9.34
C LEU A 186 9.03 -17.44 -7.96
N ILE A 187 8.21 -16.43 -7.65
CA ILE A 187 8.23 -15.69 -6.39
C ILE A 187 6.79 -15.39 -5.93
N TRP A 188 6.63 -15.06 -4.67
CA TRP A 188 5.46 -14.35 -4.17
C TRP A 188 5.55 -12.88 -4.54
N GLU A 189 4.40 -12.22 -4.68
CA GLU A 189 4.34 -10.83 -5.13
C GLU A 189 3.54 -9.97 -4.16
N TRP A 190 4.12 -8.82 -3.78
CA TRP A 190 3.40 -7.79 -3.05
C TRP A 190 2.26 -7.22 -3.89
N VAL A 191 1.12 -7.05 -3.24
CA VAL A 191 -0.05 -6.31 -3.75
C VAL A 191 -0.29 -5.09 -2.85
N ASP A 192 -0.92 -4.05 -3.39
CA ASP A 192 -1.12 -2.76 -2.69
C ASP A 192 -1.92 -2.91 -1.38
N ASP A 193 -2.80 -3.88 -1.33
CA ASP A 193 -3.74 -4.10 -0.23
C ASP A 193 -3.56 -5.50 0.39
N PHE A 194 -2.29 -5.92 0.53
CA PHE A 194 -1.86 -7.25 1.00
C PHE A 194 -2.44 -7.66 2.36
N ASN A 195 -2.76 -6.69 3.22
CA ASN A 195 -3.28 -6.90 4.57
C ASN A 195 -4.78 -6.65 4.68
N LYS A 196 -5.52 -6.72 3.56
CA LYS A 196 -6.99 -6.64 3.51
C LYS A 196 -7.62 -7.56 4.57
N PRO A 197 -8.44 -7.02 5.50
CA PRO A 197 -9.22 -7.82 6.44
C PRO A 197 -10.42 -8.45 5.71
N SER A 198 -10.17 -9.40 4.82
CA SER A 198 -11.25 -10.10 4.12
C SER A 198 -11.45 -11.52 4.61
N THR A 199 -10.42 -12.20 5.14
CA THR A 199 -10.59 -13.60 5.54
C THR A 199 -9.66 -14.01 6.67
N LEU A 200 -10.21 -14.48 7.79
CA LEU A 200 -9.46 -15.10 8.88
C LEU A 200 -9.58 -16.63 8.79
N MET A 201 -8.47 -17.35 8.99
CA MET A 201 -8.52 -18.81 9.14
C MET A 201 -9.13 -19.18 10.48
N ALA A 202 -10.06 -20.15 10.50
CA ALA A 202 -10.73 -20.65 11.71
C ALA A 202 -9.82 -21.40 12.71
N GLY A 203 -8.50 -21.27 12.62
CA GLY A 203 -7.52 -22.08 13.36
C GLY A 203 -6.83 -21.41 14.55
N TYR A 204 -7.00 -20.11 14.81
CA TYR A 204 -6.32 -19.39 15.90
C TYR A 204 -7.33 -18.70 16.83
N GLY A 205 -7.67 -19.36 17.95
CA GLY A 205 -8.39 -18.75 19.07
C GLY A 205 -9.92 -18.74 18.95
N GLN A 206 -10.61 -18.53 20.08
CA GLN A 206 -12.07 -18.48 20.10
C GLN A 206 -12.62 -17.35 19.22
N MET A 207 -13.63 -17.70 18.42
CA MET A 207 -14.45 -16.86 17.51
C MET A 207 -14.86 -15.48 18.10
N SER A 208 -14.98 -15.39 19.43
CA SER A 208 -15.47 -14.23 20.18
C SER A 208 -14.44 -13.12 20.39
N ASP A 209 -13.14 -13.39 20.21
CA ASP A 209 -12.10 -12.38 20.45
C ASP A 209 -11.67 -11.67 19.16
N VAL A 210 -11.72 -12.34 18.02
CA VAL A 210 -11.28 -11.76 16.74
C VAL A 210 -12.29 -10.78 16.15
N THR A 211 -13.58 -11.01 16.39
CA THR A 211 -14.66 -10.07 16.04
C THR A 211 -14.65 -8.79 16.89
N LYS A 212 -13.96 -8.77 18.04
CA LYS A 212 -13.75 -7.55 18.84
C LYS A 212 -12.63 -6.65 18.29
N LEU A 213 -11.73 -7.21 17.47
CA LEU A 213 -10.57 -6.51 16.92
C LEU A 213 -10.93 -5.68 15.68
N PHE A 214 -11.95 -6.12 14.93
CA PHE A 214 -12.37 -5.51 13.68
C PHE A 214 -13.76 -4.89 13.77
N CYS A 215 -13.97 -3.77 13.08
CA CYS A 215 -15.29 -3.23 12.83
C CYS A 215 -15.65 -3.46 11.37
N GLY A 216 -16.64 -4.32 11.10
CA GLY A 216 -17.06 -4.73 9.76
C GLY A 216 -17.23 -6.26 9.65
N ASN A 217 -17.83 -6.72 8.55
CA ASN A 217 -17.93 -8.15 8.26
C ASN A 217 -16.55 -8.67 7.83
N VAL A 218 -16.05 -9.69 8.53
CA VAL A 218 -14.88 -10.47 8.12
C VAL A 218 -15.39 -11.85 7.71
N GLU A 219 -15.00 -12.34 6.53
CA GLU A 219 -15.36 -13.70 6.12
C GLU A 219 -14.45 -14.70 6.84
N ILE A 220 -15.00 -15.85 7.21
CA ILE A 220 -14.22 -16.94 7.80
C ILE A 220 -14.25 -18.07 6.79
N ALA A 221 -13.10 -18.44 6.26
CA ALA A 221 -12.99 -19.55 5.32
C ALA A 221 -12.65 -20.84 6.08
N ASP A 222 -13.29 -21.93 5.68
CA ASP A 222 -12.89 -23.28 6.08
C ASP A 222 -11.51 -23.59 5.49
N SER A 223 -10.66 -24.24 6.28
CA SER A 223 -9.31 -24.60 5.87
C SER A 223 -9.28 -25.99 5.21
N ASP A 224 -8.88 -26.07 3.95
CA ASP A 224 -8.49 -27.33 3.30
C ASP A 224 -6.99 -27.28 2.92
N PRO A 225 -6.14 -28.09 3.57
CA PRO A 225 -4.69 -28.09 3.31
C PRO A 225 -4.30 -28.58 1.90
N ASN A 226 -5.24 -29.07 1.09
CA ASN A 226 -5.00 -29.46 -0.30
C ASN A 226 -5.59 -28.47 -1.32
N ASP A 227 -6.12 -27.34 -0.87
CA ASP A 227 -6.74 -26.34 -1.73
C ASP A 227 -5.87 -25.09 -1.93
N VAL A 228 -5.84 -24.58 -3.17
CA VAL A 228 -5.05 -23.41 -3.57
C VAL A 228 -5.51 -22.16 -2.81
N ALA A 229 -6.81 -22.00 -2.56
CA ALA A 229 -7.33 -20.83 -1.86
C ALA A 229 -6.90 -20.82 -0.39
N SER A 230 -6.88 -21.99 0.27
CA SER A 230 -6.43 -22.15 1.65
C SER A 230 -4.93 -21.82 1.83
N PHE A 231 -4.07 -22.25 0.90
CA PHE A 231 -2.66 -21.85 0.92
C PHE A 231 -2.49 -20.34 0.75
N ARG A 232 -3.15 -19.72 -0.24
CA ARG A 232 -3.09 -18.26 -0.44
C ARG A 232 -3.53 -17.50 0.80
N LEU A 233 -4.60 -17.97 1.43
CA LEU A 233 -5.14 -17.36 2.64
C LEU A 233 -4.19 -17.44 3.84
N SER A 234 -3.50 -18.56 4.04
CA SER A 234 -2.58 -18.72 5.17
C SER A 234 -1.36 -17.79 5.04
N PHE A 235 -0.80 -17.66 3.84
CA PHE A 235 0.33 -16.77 3.57
C PHE A 235 -0.03 -15.28 3.70
N ARG A 236 -1.23 -14.86 3.24
CA ARG A 236 -1.68 -13.46 3.37
C ARG A 236 -1.67 -12.95 4.81
N ASN A 237 -2.01 -13.82 5.75
CA ASN A 237 -2.13 -13.44 7.15
C ASN A 237 -0.79 -13.31 7.89
N SER A 238 0.32 -13.78 7.30
CA SER A 238 1.64 -13.80 7.95
C SER A 238 2.57 -12.65 7.54
N PHE A 239 2.22 -11.88 6.50
CA PHE A 239 3.07 -10.81 5.99
C PHE A 239 2.94 -9.51 6.79
N ILE A 240 4.07 -8.82 6.97
CA ILE A 240 4.17 -7.50 7.63
C ILE A 240 4.88 -6.55 6.66
N ALA A 241 4.37 -5.32 6.52
CA ALA A 241 4.76 -4.40 5.45
C ALA A 241 6.26 -4.09 5.38
N ASN A 242 6.92 -3.99 6.54
CA ASN A 242 8.35 -3.68 6.62
C ASN A 242 9.25 -4.93 6.65
N GLN A 243 8.68 -6.13 6.69
CA GLN A 243 9.45 -7.35 6.64
C GLN A 243 9.77 -7.72 5.19
N THR A 244 10.92 -8.35 5.02
CA THR A 244 11.43 -8.81 3.73
C THR A 244 11.58 -10.32 3.76
N TYR A 245 11.30 -10.98 2.64
CA TYR A 245 11.37 -12.43 2.54
C TYR A 245 12.19 -12.85 1.30
N PRO A 246 12.97 -13.94 1.36
CA PRO A 246 13.87 -14.35 0.28
C PRO A 246 13.19 -14.62 -1.07
N ASN A 247 11.90 -14.96 -1.06
CA ASN A 247 11.12 -15.32 -2.24
C ASN A 247 9.90 -14.42 -2.43
N VAL A 248 9.89 -13.22 -1.83
CA VAL A 248 8.85 -12.20 -2.05
C VAL A 248 9.46 -11.03 -2.81
N GLY A 249 8.89 -10.72 -3.97
CA GLY A 249 9.17 -9.55 -4.80
C GLY A 249 7.86 -8.87 -5.18
N PHE A 250 7.78 -8.31 -6.38
CA PHE A 250 6.55 -7.64 -6.86
C PHE A 250 6.56 -7.43 -8.38
N ARG A 251 5.38 -7.08 -8.91
CA ARG A 251 5.19 -6.55 -10.26
C ARG A 251 4.30 -5.31 -10.19
N CYS A 252 4.44 -4.41 -11.15
CA CYS A 252 3.63 -3.21 -11.21
C CYS A 252 2.45 -3.36 -12.17
N VAL A 253 1.43 -2.53 -11.96
CA VAL A 253 0.33 -2.26 -12.89
C VAL A 253 0.21 -0.75 -13.10
N ALA A 254 -0.49 -0.35 -14.15
CA ALA A 254 -0.84 1.03 -14.41
C ALA A 254 -2.24 1.10 -15.02
N ASP A 255 -2.96 2.18 -14.71
CA ASP A 255 -4.25 2.44 -15.33
C ASP A 255 -4.02 3.08 -16.70
N ALA A 256 -4.73 2.62 -17.75
CA ALA A 256 -4.53 3.13 -19.12
C ALA A 256 -4.81 4.64 -19.29
N TYR A 257 -5.43 5.28 -18.30
CA TYR A 257 -5.66 6.72 -18.24
C TYR A 257 -4.97 7.34 -17.03
N VAL A 258 -3.65 7.51 -17.09
CA VAL A 258 -2.98 8.53 -16.28
C VAL A 258 -2.22 9.45 -17.23
N ALA A 259 -2.94 10.47 -17.71
CA ALA A 259 -2.36 11.68 -18.25
C ALA A 259 -2.15 12.66 -17.09
N ASP A 260 -0.94 13.23 -17.02
CA ASP A 260 -0.52 14.30 -16.11
C ASP A 260 -0.72 14.08 -14.60
N CYS A 261 0.32 13.57 -13.94
CA CYS A 261 0.99 14.23 -12.81
C CYS A 261 1.96 13.26 -12.13
N CYS A 262 3.21 13.25 -12.58
CA CYS A 262 4.32 12.64 -11.86
C CYS A 262 5.44 13.68 -11.78
N LEU A 263 5.28 14.62 -10.84
CA LEU A 263 6.45 15.32 -10.31
C LEU A 263 7.01 14.42 -9.21
N PRO A 264 8.30 14.03 -9.27
CA PRO A 264 8.99 13.47 -8.13
C PRO A 264 8.92 14.52 -7.01
N LEU A 265 8.30 14.17 -5.88
CA LEU A 265 8.46 14.97 -4.68
C LEU A 265 9.85 14.65 -4.13
N GLU A 266 10.75 15.62 -4.24
CA GLU A 266 12.02 15.60 -3.51
C GLU A 266 11.71 15.50 -2.01
N PRO A 267 12.32 14.55 -1.27
CA PRO A 267 12.10 14.44 0.16
C PRO A 267 12.53 15.74 0.86
N SER A 268 11.63 16.31 1.66
CA SER A 268 11.91 17.49 2.48
C SER A 268 13.09 17.22 3.42
N SER A 269 14.01 18.18 3.54
CA SER A 269 15.27 18.11 4.29
C SER A 269 15.13 17.81 5.80
N ALA A 270 13.91 17.64 6.32
CA ALA A 270 13.62 17.25 7.69
C ALA A 270 13.74 15.73 7.95
N THR A 271 13.71 14.89 6.91
CA THR A 271 13.82 13.41 7.04
C THR A 271 15.20 12.94 7.48
N ALA A 272 16.26 13.72 7.27
CA ALA A 272 17.65 13.32 7.52
C ALA A 272 18.04 13.25 9.02
N ALA A 273 17.21 13.72 9.94
CA ALA A 273 17.51 13.77 11.38
C ALA A 273 16.66 12.81 12.24
N LEU A 274 15.71 12.09 11.63
CA LEU A 274 14.82 11.19 12.35
C LEU A 274 15.44 9.81 12.54
N PRO A 275 15.12 9.11 13.64
CA PRO A 275 15.52 7.73 13.78
C PRO A 275 14.91 6.87 12.68
N ASN A 276 15.65 5.86 12.22
CA ASN A 276 15.21 4.93 11.18
C ASN A 276 13.93 4.17 11.52
N GLU A 277 13.52 4.14 12.79
CA GLU A 277 12.29 3.52 13.29
C GLU A 277 11.06 4.46 13.27
N SER A 278 11.24 5.73 12.90
CA SER A 278 10.19 6.75 12.97
C SER A 278 9.14 6.58 11.88
N ILE A 279 7.86 6.54 12.25
CA ILE A 279 6.76 6.48 11.28
C ILE A 279 6.63 7.76 10.46
N TYR A 280 7.24 8.87 10.90
CA TYR A 280 7.24 10.14 10.17
C TYR A 280 8.10 10.11 8.90
N LEU A 281 8.86 9.03 8.71
CA LEU A 281 9.53 8.71 7.45
C LEU A 281 8.58 8.14 6.38
N THR A 282 7.30 7.91 6.71
CA THR A 282 6.31 7.52 5.70
C THR A 282 5.89 8.71 4.85
N ASP A 283 6.03 8.55 3.53
CA ASP A 283 5.67 9.58 2.57
C ASP A 283 4.15 9.74 2.42
N GLY A 284 3.71 10.96 2.17
CA GLY A 284 2.32 11.25 1.85
C GLY A 284 2.03 12.74 1.74
N LEU A 285 1.04 13.08 0.93
CA LEU A 285 0.47 14.43 0.89
C LEU A 285 -0.66 14.52 1.90
N TRP A 286 -0.48 15.35 2.93
CA TRP A 286 -1.45 15.50 4.00
C TRP A 286 -1.99 16.92 4.06
N ARG A 287 -3.29 17.02 4.33
CA ARG A 287 -3.98 18.26 4.69
C ARG A 287 -4.70 18.07 6.01
N ASP A 288 -4.66 19.08 6.86
CA ASP A 288 -5.45 19.05 8.09
C ASP A 288 -6.89 19.53 7.86
N GLN A 289 -7.70 19.54 8.93
CA GLN A 289 -9.08 20.01 8.89
C GLN A 289 -9.23 21.49 8.49
N SER A 290 -8.17 22.30 8.61
CA SER A 290 -8.18 23.70 8.15
C SER A 290 -7.85 23.85 6.66
N GLY A 291 -7.53 22.74 5.98
CA GLY A 291 -7.04 22.71 4.61
C GLY A 291 -5.54 23.02 4.49
N GLY A 292 -4.84 23.18 5.61
CA GLY A 292 -3.41 23.47 5.63
C GLY A 292 -2.60 22.22 5.29
N GLU A 293 -1.59 22.35 4.43
CA GLU A 293 -0.64 21.27 4.15
C GLU A 293 0.13 20.90 5.42
N ARG A 294 0.34 19.61 5.62
CA ARG A 294 1.08 19.05 6.75
C ARG A 294 2.08 18.02 6.28
N ALA A 295 3.17 17.89 7.02
CA ALA A 295 4.04 16.74 6.98
C ALA A 295 3.92 15.98 8.29
N LEU A 296 4.11 14.66 8.28
CA LEU A 296 4.13 13.89 9.53
C LEU A 296 5.30 14.31 10.44
N SER A 297 6.37 14.84 9.85
CA SER A 297 7.49 15.43 10.59
C SER A 297 7.13 16.69 11.39
N ASP A 298 5.97 17.30 11.15
CA ASP A 298 5.53 18.49 11.91
C ASP A 298 5.24 18.16 13.39
N PHE A 299 5.07 16.88 13.71
CA PHE A 299 4.80 16.39 15.06
C PHE A 299 6.06 15.98 15.84
N VAL A 300 7.25 16.17 15.27
CA VAL A 300 8.52 15.88 15.94
C VAL A 300 8.66 16.75 17.19
N GLY A 301 9.11 16.14 18.29
CA GLY A 301 9.19 16.76 19.61
C GLY A 301 7.91 16.67 20.43
N GLN A 302 6.85 16.03 19.91
CA GLN A 302 5.56 15.89 20.60
C GLN A 302 5.20 14.42 20.78
N VAL A 303 4.54 14.09 21.89
CA VAL A 303 3.97 12.76 22.09
C VAL A 303 2.65 12.69 21.31
N VAL A 304 2.55 11.78 20.34
CA VAL A 304 1.39 11.71 19.46
C VAL A 304 0.53 10.49 19.77
N VAL A 305 -0.76 10.72 20.02
CA VAL A 305 -1.77 9.65 20.09
C VAL A 305 -2.49 9.59 18.75
N ALA A 306 -2.12 8.61 17.92
CA ALA A 306 -2.62 8.42 16.56
C ALA A 306 -3.71 7.34 16.48
N VAL A 307 -4.76 7.63 15.69
CA VAL A 307 -5.84 6.70 15.40
C VAL A 307 -6.30 6.88 13.94
N MET A 308 -6.73 5.79 13.31
CA MET A 308 -7.38 5.86 12.00
C MET A 308 -8.90 5.82 12.14
N ILE A 309 -9.59 6.72 11.44
CA ILE A 309 -11.05 6.88 11.49
C ILE A 309 -11.65 7.05 10.08
N PHE A 310 -12.98 7.05 9.98
CA PHE A 310 -13.69 7.64 8.86
C PHE A 310 -14.97 8.29 9.38
N THR A 311 -15.30 9.49 8.94
CA THR A 311 -16.30 10.34 9.62
C THR A 311 -17.72 9.78 9.57
N HIS A 312 -17.99 8.93 8.58
CA HIS A 312 -19.28 8.28 8.34
C HIS A 312 -19.47 6.99 9.16
N CYS A 313 -18.52 6.63 10.05
CA CYS A 313 -18.64 5.46 10.90
C CYS A 313 -19.63 5.69 12.05
N GLU A 314 -20.70 4.89 12.08
CA GLU A 314 -21.77 5.03 13.09
C GLU A 314 -21.58 4.14 14.33
N TYR A 315 -20.54 3.29 14.39
CA TYR A 315 -20.38 2.31 15.46
C TYR A 315 -19.03 2.40 16.19
N ALA A 316 -17.93 2.17 15.49
CA ALA A 316 -16.59 2.07 16.09
C ALA A 316 -16.06 3.44 16.53
N CYS A 317 -16.04 4.39 15.59
CA CYS A 317 -15.45 5.70 15.80
C CYS A 317 -16.07 6.46 16.98
N PRO A 318 -17.40 6.48 17.21
CA PRO A 318 -17.97 7.12 18.39
C PRO A 318 -17.43 6.55 19.72
N ARG A 319 -17.20 5.23 19.80
CA ARG A 319 -16.63 4.60 21.01
C ARG A 319 -15.15 4.93 21.18
N THR A 320 -14.40 4.88 20.08
CA THR A 320 -12.98 5.28 20.07
C THR A 320 -12.81 6.75 20.48
N MET A 321 -13.69 7.64 20.02
CA MET A 321 -13.69 9.05 20.42
C MET A 321 -13.97 9.24 21.93
N LEU A 322 -14.82 8.40 22.53
CA LEU A 322 -15.04 8.42 23.97
C LEU A 322 -13.77 7.99 24.71
N ASN A 323 -13.14 6.89 24.30
CA ASN A 323 -11.89 6.41 24.89
C ASN A 323 -10.78 7.47 24.80
N LEU A 324 -10.58 8.12 23.65
CA LEU A 324 -9.54 9.15 23.50
C LEU A 324 -9.79 10.34 24.43
N LYS A 325 -11.05 10.78 24.59
CA LYS A 325 -11.42 11.84 25.52
C LYS A 325 -11.25 11.44 26.99
N GLU A 326 -11.45 10.17 27.32
CA GLU A 326 -11.17 9.64 28.67
C GLU A 326 -9.67 9.65 28.95
N ILE A 327 -8.85 9.20 28.00
CA ILE A 327 -7.39 9.28 28.08
C ILE A 327 -6.94 10.74 28.24
N GLU A 328 -7.47 11.68 27.44
CA GLU A 328 -7.12 13.11 27.54
C GLU A 328 -7.38 13.68 28.94
N LYS A 329 -8.50 13.29 29.57
CA LYS A 329 -8.86 13.76 30.93
C LYS A 329 -7.93 13.24 32.02
N GLU A 330 -7.28 12.10 31.81
CA GLU A 330 -6.37 11.48 32.79
C GLU A 330 -4.92 12.00 32.70
N ILE A 331 -4.62 12.81 31.68
CA ILE A 331 -3.32 13.45 31.49
C ILE A 331 -3.26 14.74 32.33
N PRO A 332 -2.19 14.96 33.13
CA PRO A 332 -2.00 16.19 33.90
C PRO A 332 -1.97 17.42 33.00
N ALA A 333 -2.55 18.53 33.46
CA ALA A 333 -2.61 19.77 32.69
C ALA A 333 -1.24 20.32 32.27
N GLU A 334 -0.20 20.02 33.05
CA GLU A 334 1.19 20.38 32.77
C GLU A 334 1.74 19.66 31.54
N GLN A 335 1.33 18.40 31.32
CA GLN A 335 1.79 17.56 30.22
C GLN A 335 0.89 17.66 28.97
N LEU A 336 -0.34 18.16 29.10
CA LEU A 336 -1.27 18.30 27.96
C LEU A 336 -0.71 19.16 26.82
N GLY A 337 0.21 20.09 27.10
CA GLY A 337 0.87 20.91 26.09
C GLY A 337 1.79 20.14 25.15
N GLU A 338 2.33 19.01 25.60
CA GLU A 338 3.30 18.16 24.88
C GLU A 338 2.62 17.06 24.05
N VAL A 339 1.34 16.80 24.33
CA VAL A 339 0.56 15.75 23.67
C VAL A 339 -0.20 16.31 22.46
N ARG A 340 -0.18 15.58 21.35
CA ARG A 340 -1.04 15.81 20.18
C ARG A 340 -1.89 14.60 19.88
N TRP A 341 -3.11 14.87 19.41
CA TRP A 341 -4.06 13.86 19.01
C TRP A 341 -4.17 13.88 17.49
N LEU A 342 -3.87 12.75 16.86
CA LEU A 342 -3.82 12.63 15.41
C LEU A 342 -4.88 11.64 14.92
N LEU A 343 -5.88 12.16 14.21
CA LEU A 343 -6.96 11.37 13.63
C LEU A 343 -6.75 11.31 12.12
N VAL A 344 -6.29 10.19 11.60
CA VAL A 344 -6.08 10.02 10.15
C VAL A 344 -7.34 9.43 9.53
N SER A 345 -7.92 10.09 8.53
CA SER A 345 -9.04 9.51 7.81
C SER A 345 -8.58 8.39 6.86
N MET A 346 -9.32 7.28 6.85
CA MET A 346 -9.19 6.19 5.87
C MET A 346 -9.97 6.47 4.57
N ASP A 347 -10.81 7.52 4.55
CA ASP A 347 -11.72 7.82 3.45
C ASP A 347 -11.27 9.05 2.66
N SER A 348 -10.25 8.84 1.82
CA SER A 348 -9.64 9.86 0.96
C SER A 348 -10.64 10.49 -0.03
N GLU A 349 -11.77 9.84 -0.32
CA GLU A 349 -12.74 10.33 -1.30
C GLU A 349 -13.81 11.25 -0.68
N ARG A 350 -14.25 10.96 0.55
CA ARG A 350 -15.41 11.66 1.17
C ARG A 350 -15.03 12.53 2.35
N ASP A 351 -13.99 12.17 3.11
CA ASP A 351 -13.57 12.92 4.29
C ASP A 351 -12.61 14.06 3.88
N THR A 352 -13.14 15.02 3.14
CA THR A 352 -12.44 16.27 2.79
C THR A 352 -12.08 17.09 4.04
N PRO A 353 -11.11 18.03 3.97
CA PRO A 353 -10.79 18.92 5.08
C PRO A 353 -12.02 19.57 5.73
N GLU A 354 -12.99 20.01 4.93
CA GLU A 354 -14.23 20.63 5.40
C GLU A 354 -15.11 19.65 6.21
N VAL A 355 -15.17 18.38 5.77
CA VAL A 355 -15.89 17.31 6.48
C VAL A 355 -15.18 16.97 7.80
N LEU A 356 -13.84 16.94 7.79
CA LEU A 356 -13.05 16.74 9.01
C LEU A 356 -13.23 17.89 10.00
N GLN A 357 -13.28 19.14 9.54
CA GLN A 357 -13.57 20.30 10.38
C GLN A 357 -14.94 20.17 11.04
N ALA A 358 -15.98 19.85 10.26
CA ALA A 358 -17.32 19.61 10.80
C ALA A 358 -17.35 18.44 11.80
N TYR A 359 -16.56 17.39 11.58
CA TYR A 359 -16.42 16.28 12.50
C TYR A 359 -15.76 16.70 13.82
N ALA A 360 -14.72 17.54 13.77
CA ALA A 360 -14.05 18.08 14.94
C ALA A 360 -15.01 18.94 15.79
N GLU A 361 -15.79 19.81 15.14
CA GLU A 361 -16.80 20.65 15.80
C GLU A 361 -17.91 19.81 16.45
N LYS A 362 -18.47 18.84 15.71
CA LYS A 362 -19.48 17.92 16.23
C LYS A 362 -19.00 17.17 17.47
N ASN A 363 -17.71 16.86 17.52
CA ASN A 363 -17.09 16.18 18.65
C ASN A 363 -16.50 17.12 19.70
N ASN A 364 -16.63 18.45 19.57
CA ASN A 364 -16.05 19.44 20.49
C ASN A 364 -14.54 19.22 20.73
N LEU A 365 -13.78 19.00 19.66
CA LEU A 365 -12.33 18.79 19.74
C LEU A 365 -11.59 20.13 19.78
N ASP A 366 -10.57 20.23 20.64
CA ASP A 366 -9.72 21.40 20.71
C ASP A 366 -8.68 21.35 19.58
N THR A 367 -8.94 22.07 18.50
CA THR A 367 -8.10 22.08 17.29
C THR A 367 -6.68 22.63 17.50
N SER A 368 -6.37 23.17 18.69
CA SER A 368 -4.97 23.50 19.06
C SER A 368 -4.11 22.27 19.39
N ARG A 369 -4.75 21.15 19.78
CA ARG A 369 -4.07 19.88 20.12
C ARG A 369 -4.54 18.70 19.26
N TRP A 370 -5.73 18.79 18.69
CA TRP A 370 -6.33 17.75 17.85
C TRP A 370 -6.19 18.11 16.37
N THR A 371 -5.49 17.25 15.64
CA THR A 371 -5.32 17.35 14.19
C THR A 371 -6.00 16.18 13.51
N LEU A 372 -6.84 16.48 12.52
CA LEU A 372 -7.49 15.48 11.69
C LEU A 372 -6.85 15.57 10.30
N LEU A 373 -6.30 14.47 9.81
CA LEU A 373 -5.59 14.42 8.54
C LEU A 373 -6.44 13.77 7.44
N HIS A 374 -6.50 14.48 6.32
CA HIS A 374 -6.90 14.00 5.01
C HIS A 374 -5.65 13.72 4.17
N GLY A 375 -5.58 12.57 3.52
CA GLY A 375 -4.53 12.23 2.58
C GLY A 375 -5.08 11.46 1.40
N ASP A 376 -4.26 11.30 0.36
CA ASP A 376 -4.59 10.41 -0.76
C ASP A 376 -4.48 8.92 -0.36
N ASP A 377 -4.98 8.03 -1.22
CA ASP A 377 -4.95 6.59 -0.95
C ASP A 377 -3.52 6.05 -0.76
N PHE A 378 -2.52 6.67 -1.40
CA PHE A 378 -1.13 6.27 -1.24
C PHE A 378 -0.64 6.53 0.18
N ALA A 379 -0.87 7.74 0.68
CA ALA A 379 -0.50 8.20 2.01
C ALA A 379 -1.26 7.43 3.10
N VAL A 380 -2.58 7.28 2.95
CA VAL A 380 -3.47 6.58 3.89
C VAL A 380 -3.08 5.11 4.04
N ARG A 381 -2.78 4.40 2.93
CA ARG A 381 -2.28 3.03 3.01
C ARG A 381 -0.90 2.95 3.65
N GLY A 382 -0.01 3.89 3.34
CA GLY A 382 1.33 3.95 3.91
C GLY A 382 1.32 4.04 5.43
N ILE A 383 0.57 5.00 5.97
CA ILE A 383 0.47 5.19 7.42
C ILE A 383 -0.31 4.04 8.09
N ALA A 384 -1.34 3.48 7.44
CA ALA A 384 -2.05 2.31 7.95
C ALA A 384 -1.10 1.12 8.11
N ALA A 385 -0.27 0.85 7.10
CA ALA A 385 0.73 -0.21 7.14
C ALA A 385 1.77 0.01 8.23
N ALA A 386 2.25 1.25 8.41
CA ALA A 386 3.23 1.60 9.45
C ALA A 386 2.65 1.47 10.87
N LEU A 387 1.38 1.83 11.06
CA LEU A 387 0.67 1.68 12.34
C LEU A 387 0.14 0.26 12.59
N GLY A 388 0.27 -0.66 11.63
CA GLY A 388 -0.30 -2.01 11.71
C GLY A 388 -1.84 -2.05 11.60
N VAL A 389 -2.46 -0.97 11.12
CA VAL A 389 -3.90 -0.89 10.86
C VAL A 389 -4.22 -1.61 9.55
N ARG A 390 -5.09 -2.61 9.64
CA ARG A 390 -5.60 -3.37 8.49
C ARG A 390 -6.96 -2.83 8.13
N TYR A 391 -7.19 -2.50 6.87
CA TYR A 391 -8.50 -2.00 6.44
C TYR A 391 -8.88 -2.43 5.02
N LYS A 392 -10.18 -2.53 4.77
CA LYS A 392 -10.80 -2.84 3.47
C LYS A 392 -11.99 -1.92 3.25
N LYS A 393 -12.02 -1.26 2.09
CA LYS A 393 -13.21 -0.54 1.62
C LYS A 393 -14.27 -1.56 1.17
N GLY A 394 -15.45 -1.47 1.77
CA GLY A 394 -16.62 -2.29 1.50
C GLY A 394 -17.64 -1.58 0.59
N LEU A 395 -18.79 -2.24 0.41
CA LEU A 395 -19.88 -1.70 -0.41
C LEU A 395 -20.45 -0.42 0.20
N LYS A 396 -20.85 0.53 -0.66
CA LYS A 396 -21.38 1.86 -0.28
C LYS A 396 -20.41 2.73 0.53
N GLY A 397 -19.12 2.44 0.44
CA GLY A 397 -18.05 3.22 1.09
C GLY A 397 -17.89 2.93 2.59
N ASN A 398 -18.51 1.90 3.16
CA ASN A 398 -18.18 1.50 4.53
C ASN A 398 -16.78 0.87 4.57
N PHE A 399 -16.09 0.92 5.71
CA PHE A 399 -14.77 0.30 5.88
C PHE A 399 -14.83 -0.82 6.91
N ALA A 400 -14.21 -1.95 6.59
CA ALA A 400 -13.85 -2.98 7.55
C ALA A 400 -12.41 -2.71 8.03
N HIS A 401 -12.17 -2.48 9.32
CA HIS A 401 -10.81 -2.18 9.80
C HIS A 401 -10.53 -2.62 11.24
N SER A 402 -9.25 -2.78 11.58
CA SER A 402 -8.80 -3.00 12.96
C SER A 402 -8.86 -1.71 13.77
N ASN A 403 -9.24 -1.83 15.06
CA ASN A 403 -9.26 -0.68 15.98
C ASN A 403 -7.97 -0.66 16.78
N ILE A 404 -7.12 0.33 16.51
CA ILE A 404 -5.83 0.50 17.19
C ILE A 404 -5.67 1.97 17.56
N ILE A 405 -5.38 2.26 18.83
CA ILE A 405 -4.89 3.56 19.29
C ILE A 405 -3.40 3.42 19.52
N THR A 406 -2.59 4.23 18.82
CA THR A 406 -1.13 4.15 18.88
C THR A 406 -0.57 5.38 19.59
N THR A 407 0.26 5.17 20.59
CA THR A 407 1.08 6.23 21.21
C THR A 407 2.46 6.21 20.58
N LEU A 408 2.88 7.37 20.10
CA LEU A 408 4.19 7.61 19.50
C LEU A 408 5.02 8.48 20.43
N ASP A 409 6.30 8.16 20.55
CA ASP A 409 7.27 9.01 21.23
C ASP A 409 7.53 10.32 20.46
N SER A 410 8.32 11.22 21.05
CA SER A 410 8.68 12.51 20.45
C SER A 410 9.45 12.42 19.13
N THR A 411 9.94 11.23 18.77
CA THR A 411 10.64 10.96 17.51
C THR A 411 9.77 10.23 16.50
N GLY A 412 8.53 9.87 16.84
CA GLY A 412 7.61 9.15 15.98
C GLY A 412 7.76 7.62 16.02
N ARG A 413 8.40 7.03 17.04
CA ARG A 413 8.43 5.58 17.22
C ARG A 413 7.22 5.10 18.01
N ILE A 414 6.76 3.89 17.73
CA ILE A 414 5.64 3.28 18.45
C ILE A 414 6.07 2.93 19.88
N ALA A 415 5.55 3.67 20.86
CA ALA A 415 5.77 3.42 22.28
C ALA A 415 4.75 2.42 22.85
N HIS A 416 3.48 2.54 22.44
CA HIS A 416 2.40 1.68 22.92
C HIS A 416 1.25 1.57 21.91
N GLN A 417 0.57 0.42 21.87
CA GLN A 417 -0.64 0.24 21.08
C GLN A 417 -1.74 -0.40 21.92
N LEU A 418 -2.90 0.25 21.95
CA LEU A 418 -4.13 -0.30 22.51
C LEU A 418 -4.96 -0.88 21.37
N VAL A 419 -5.20 -2.20 21.41
CA VAL A 419 -5.92 -2.92 20.34
C VAL A 419 -7.32 -3.31 20.81
N GLY A 420 -8.31 -3.08 19.94
CA GLY A 420 -9.71 -3.44 20.17
C GLY A 420 -10.55 -2.30 20.75
N LEU A 421 -11.87 -2.49 20.75
CA LEU A 421 -12.83 -1.51 21.29
C LEU A 421 -13.08 -1.74 22.78
N GLY A 422 -13.04 -0.66 23.57
CA GLY A 422 -13.36 -0.70 25.00
C GLY A 422 -12.31 -1.41 25.86
N ALA A 423 -11.07 -1.52 25.37
CA ALA A 423 -9.93 -1.94 26.18
C ALA A 423 -9.59 -0.86 27.24
N GLU A 424 -8.98 -1.28 28.34
CA GLU A 424 -8.63 -0.40 29.45
C GLU A 424 -7.60 0.66 29.01
N SER A 425 -7.86 1.93 29.32
CA SER A 425 -7.02 3.08 28.95
C SER A 425 -5.77 3.25 29.83
N SER A 426 -5.74 2.68 31.04
CA SER A 426 -4.67 2.88 32.03
C SER A 426 -3.26 2.62 31.47
N PRO A 427 -2.99 1.55 30.70
CA PRO A 427 -1.66 1.31 30.12
C PRO A 427 -1.27 2.38 29.10
N THR A 428 -2.23 2.88 28.31
CA THR A 428 -2.00 3.94 27.33
C THR A 428 -1.70 5.26 28.01
N VAL A 429 -2.44 5.61 29.07
CA VAL A 429 -2.18 6.80 29.88
C VAL A 429 -0.80 6.74 30.53
N ALA A 430 -0.39 5.56 31.04
CA ALA A 430 0.93 5.38 31.62
C ALA A 430 2.05 5.54 30.57
N ALA A 431 1.86 5.03 29.36
CA ALA A 431 2.80 5.20 28.26
C ALA A 431 2.96 6.69 27.88
N ILE A 432 1.85 7.41 27.68
CA ILE A 432 1.88 8.85 27.38
C ILE A 432 2.65 9.62 28.46
N LYS A 433 2.36 9.36 29.74
CA LYS A 433 3.03 10.01 30.88
C LYS A 433 4.53 9.70 30.96
N SER A 434 4.96 8.55 30.46
CA SER A 434 6.37 8.17 30.41
C SER A 434 7.13 8.92 29.32
N GLU A 435 6.46 9.23 28.21
CA GLU A 435 7.07 9.92 27.07
C GLU A 435 7.09 11.46 27.21
N CYS A 436 6.23 12.04 28.06
CA CYS A 436 6.24 13.47 28.42
C CYS A 436 7.21 13.80 29.57
N GLN A 437 8.28 13.02 29.77
CA GLN A 437 9.33 13.25 30.78
C GLN A 437 10.64 13.64 30.11
#